data_AF-A0A2T8JDX4-F1
#
_entry.id   AF-A0A2T8JDX4-F1
#
_cell.length_a   1.000
_cell.length_b   1.000
_cell.length_c   1.000
_cell.angle_alpha   90.00
_cell.angle_beta   90.00
_cell.angle_gamma   90.00
#
_symmetry.space_group_name_H-M   'P 1'
#
loop_
_entity.id
_entity.type
_entity.pdbx_description
1 polymer ?
#
loop_
_entity_poly.entity_id
_entity_poly.type
_entity_poly.pdbx_seq_one_letter_code
_entity_poly.pdbx_strand_id
1 'polypeptide(L)' 'MVWADQGGLVIAGEGTGDDDDEGPARYGGYIELPSDAFKMDQIKAEMKDGVLKVTAPQDQGRGPQGRVPPGQGLVVL' A
#
# COMPACT_ATOMS: atom_id res chain seq x y z
N MET A 1 5.66 1.43 -8.33
CA MET A 1 5.55 2.68 -7.56
C MET A 1 4.30 2.62 -6.70
N VAL A 2 4.38 3.12 -5.47
CA VAL A 2 3.27 3.16 -4.50
C VAL A 2 3.26 4.53 -3.84
N TRP A 3 2.08 5.16 -3.73
CA TRP A 3 1.90 6.44 -3.05
C TRP A 3 0.51 6.57 -2.45
N ALA A 4 0.34 7.51 -1.52
CA ALA A 4 -0.97 7.88 -0.99
C ALA A 4 -1.60 8.98 -1.85
N ASP A 5 -2.88 8.84 -2.19
CA ASP A 5 -3.67 9.86 -2.90
C ASP A 5 -5.13 9.81 -2.42
N GLN A 6 -5.75 10.98 -2.23
CA GLN A 6 -7.19 11.14 -1.93
C GLN A 6 -7.81 10.17 -0.89
N GLY A 7 -7.08 9.79 0.15
CA GLY A 7 -7.59 8.84 1.17
C GLY A 7 -7.45 7.37 0.78
N GLY A 8 -6.48 7.04 -0.07
CA GLY A 8 -6.14 5.67 -0.40
C GLY A 8 -4.72 5.53 -0.92
N LEU A 9 -4.37 4.28 -1.23
CA LEU A 9 -3.09 3.89 -1.77
C LEU A 9 -3.24 3.64 -3.26
N VAL A 10 -2.43 4.34 -4.07
CA VAL A 10 -2.30 4.06 -5.49
C VAL A 10 -1.07 3.18 -5.71
N ILE A 11 -1.24 2.17 -6.55
CA ILE A 11 -0.20 1.24 -6.98
C ILE A 11 -0.13 1.34 -8.49
N ALA A 12 1.07 1.55 -9.01
CA ALA A 12 1.32 1.51 -10.45
C ALA A 12 2.66 0.82 -10.70
N GLY A 13 2.69 -0.12 -11.64
CA GLY A 13 3.92 -0.78 -12.05
C GLY A 13 3.89 -1.09 -13.53
N GLU A 14 5.09 -1.13 -14.10
CA GLU A 14 5.34 -1.60 -15.46
C GLU A 14 6.19 -2.86 -15.32
N GLY A 15 5.71 -3.96 -15.88
CA GLY A 15 6.44 -5.19 -16.07
C GLY A 15 7.28 -5.09 -17.33
N THR A 16 8.50 -5.58 -17.26
CA THR A 16 9.32 -5.84 -18.43
C THR A 16 8.76 -7.09 -19.08
N GLY A 17 7.84 -6.93 -20.05
CA GLY A 17 7.44 -8.06 -20.88
C GLY A 17 8.71 -8.64 -21.53
N ASP A 18 8.97 -9.92 -21.32
CA ASP A 18 10.12 -10.63 -21.93
C ASP A 18 9.75 -11.14 -23.35
N ASP A 19 8.48 -10.97 -23.75
CA ASP A 19 8.00 -11.23 -25.10
C ASP A 19 8.20 -9.98 -25.97
N ASP A 20 9.09 -10.06 -26.96
CA ASP A 20 9.44 -9.00 -27.93
C ASP A 20 8.21 -8.40 -28.67
N ASP A 21 7.06 -9.09 -28.68
CA ASP A 21 5.81 -8.65 -29.32
C ASP A 21 4.77 -8.07 -28.35
N GLU A 22 4.94 -8.24 -27.03
CA GLU A 22 3.99 -7.79 -26.02
C GLU A 22 4.61 -6.64 -25.22
N GLY A 23 4.16 -5.41 -25.51
CA GLY A 23 4.64 -4.20 -24.84
C GLY A 23 4.55 -4.30 -23.30
N PRO A 24 5.25 -3.40 -22.57
CA PRO A 24 5.41 -3.52 -21.12
C PRO A 24 4.06 -3.67 -20.40
N ALA A 25 3.93 -4.75 -19.63
CA ALA A 25 2.69 -5.06 -18.91
C ALA A 25 2.43 -4.00 -17.83
N ARG A 26 1.36 -3.22 -17.94
CA ARG A 26 1.01 -2.23 -16.93
C ARG A 26 0.02 -2.81 -15.94
N TYR A 27 0.37 -2.77 -14.65
CA TYR A 27 -0.56 -3.08 -13.58
C TYR A 27 -0.76 -1.85 -12.70
N GLY A 28 -2.02 -1.62 -12.32
CA GLY A 28 -2.38 -0.50 -11.46
C GLY A 28 -3.58 -0.84 -10.59
N GLY A 29 -3.66 -0.21 -9.43
CA GLY A 29 -4.75 -0.41 -8.48
C GLY A 29 -4.88 0.76 -7.51
N TYR A 30 -6.08 0.91 -6.97
CA TYR A 30 -6.38 1.86 -5.89
C TYR A 30 -7.02 1.09 -4.75
N ILE A 31 -6.55 1.34 -3.53
CA ILE A 31 -7.11 0.76 -2.32
C ILE A 31 -7.47 1.90 -1.40
N GLU A 32 -8.75 2.01 -1.09
CA GLU A 32 -9.20 2.96 -0.09
C GLU A 32 -8.62 2.60 1.27
N LEU A 33 -7.99 3.56 1.93
CA LEU A 33 -7.45 3.40 3.27
C LEU A 33 -7.98 4.55 4.13
N PRO A 34 -8.66 4.28 5.25
CA PRO A 34 -9.20 5.35 6.08
C PRO A 34 -8.07 6.26 6.57
N SER A 35 -8.06 7.51 6.07
CA SER A 35 -7.04 8.53 6.37
C SER A 35 -6.93 8.83 7.86
N ASP A 36 -8.03 8.66 8.59
CA ASP A 36 -8.09 8.93 10.03
C ASP A 36 -7.57 7.75 10.87
N ALA A 37 -7.41 6.58 10.25
CA ALA A 37 -6.94 5.37 10.91
C ALA A 37 -5.46 5.07 10.65
N PHE A 38 -4.84 5.70 9.63
CA PHE A 38 -3.46 5.43 9.25
C PHE A 38 -2.66 6.70 8.93
N LYS A 39 -1.39 6.68 9.30
CA LYS A 39 -0.41 7.72 8.98
C LYS A 39 0.04 7.56 7.53
N MET A 40 -0.70 8.20 6.62
CA MET A 40 -0.51 8.08 5.17
C MET A 40 0.89 8.56 4.73
N ASP A 41 1.47 9.53 5.43
CA ASP A 41 2.82 10.06 5.20
C ASP A 41 3.94 9.08 5.57
N GLN A 42 3.62 8.00 6.30
CA GLN A 42 4.60 7.02 6.80
C GLN A 42 4.45 5.63 6.18
N ILE A 43 3.69 5.54 5.08
CA ILE A 43 3.51 4.29 4.35
C ILE A 43 4.85 3.83 3.76
N LYS A 44 5.09 2.53 3.87
CA LYS A 44 6.23 1.85 3.25
C LYS A 44 5.74 0.74 2.34
N ALA A 45 6.42 0.54 1.21
CA ALA A 45 6.12 -0.51 0.26
C ALA A 45 7.40 -1.28 -0.11
N GLU A 46 7.31 -2.61 -0.16
CA GLU A 46 8.37 -3.52 -0.60
C GLU A 46 7.79 -4.50 -1.63
N MET A 47 8.46 -4.65 -2.78
CA MET A 47 8.17 -5.71 -3.76
C MET A 47 9.11 -6.89 -3.50
N LYS A 48 8.56 -8.07 -3.25
CA LYS A 48 9.34 -9.29 -3.06
C LYS A 48 8.61 -10.49 -3.65
N ASP A 49 9.31 -11.27 -4.48
CA ASP A 49 8.78 -12.50 -5.10
C ASP A 49 7.43 -12.28 -5.82
N GLY A 50 7.27 -11.12 -6.47
CA GLY A 50 6.04 -10.73 -7.19
C GLY A 50 4.90 -10.20 -6.31
N VAL A 51 5.07 -10.16 -4.99
CA VAL A 51 4.08 -9.67 -4.02
C VAL A 51 4.44 -8.25 -3.58
N LEU A 52 3.44 -7.36 -3.57
CA LEU A 52 3.60 -6.00 -3.06
C LEU A 52 3.16 -5.95 -1.60
N LYS A 53 4.12 -5.79 -0.70
CA LYS A 53 3.85 -5.64 0.73
C LYS A 53 3.78 -4.17 1.10
N VAL A 54 2.64 -3.72 1.61
CA VAL A 54 2.45 -2.33 2.05
C VAL A 54 2.21 -2.28 3.54
N THR A 55 2.99 -1.46 4.25
CA THR A 55 2.87 -1.26 5.70
C THR A 55 2.44 0.17 5.97
N ALA A 56 1.32 0.32 6.65
CA ALA A 56 0.77 1.61 7.08
C ALA A 56 0.72 1.65 8.61
N PRO A 57 1.41 2.60 9.27
CA PRO A 57 1.26 2.79 10.71
C PRO A 57 -0.15 3.27 11.02
N GLN A 58 -0.76 2.74 12.07
CA GLN A 58 -2.03 3.25 12.56
C GLN A 58 -1.86 4.67 13.12
N ASP A 59 -2.82 5.54 12.84
CA ASP A 59 -2.94 6.80 13.54
C ASP A 59 -3.52 6.52 14.93
N GLN A 60 -2.88 7.04 15.97
CA GLN A 60 -3.19 6.68 17.36
C GLN A 60 -4.43 7.43 17.85
N GLY A 61 -5.56 7.26 17.16
CA GLY A 61 -6.88 7.69 17.59
C GLY A 61 -7.45 6.71 18.60
N ARG A 62 -7.79 7.20 19.79
CA ARG A 62 -8.37 6.44 20.93
C ARG A 62 -9.67 5.71 20.51
N GLY A 63 -9.58 4.43 20.16
CA GLY A 63 -10.74 3.54 20.07
C GLY A 63 -11.29 3.14 21.46
N PRO A 64 -12.57 2.74 21.58
CA PRO A 64 -13.21 2.35 22.85
C PRO A 64 -12.67 1.04 23.46
N GLN A 65 -11.78 0.34 22.76
CA GLN A 65 -11.10 -0.85 23.25
C GLN A 65 -9.61 -0.52 23.45
N GLY A 66 -9.10 -0.78 24.66
CA GLY A 66 -7.81 -0.29 25.15
C GLY A 66 -6.62 -0.51 24.21
N ARG A 67 -5.62 0.37 24.34
CA ARG A 67 -4.28 0.36 23.72
C ARG A 67 -4.05 -0.79 22.72
N VAL A 68 -4.25 -0.52 21.44
CA VAL A 68 -3.65 -1.34 20.37
C VAL A 68 -2.14 -1.09 20.43
N PRO A 69 -1.29 -2.12 20.49
CA PRO A 69 0.15 -1.94 20.52
C PRO A 69 0.60 -1.16 19.27
N PRO A 70 1.48 -0.16 19.40
CA PRO A 70 1.97 0.58 18.26
C PRO A 70 2.73 -0.36 17.32
N GLY A 71 2.20 -0.57 16.12
CA GLY A 71 2.92 -1.25 15.06
C GLY A 71 2.04 -2.13 14.18
N GLN A 72 1.83 -1.63 12.95
CA GLN A 72 1.52 -2.36 11.72
C GLN A 72 0.03 -2.70 11.48
N GLY A 73 -0.64 -1.86 10.70
CA GLY A 73 -1.59 -2.38 9.71
C GLY A 73 -0.80 -2.88 8.51
N LEU A 74 -0.90 -4.18 8.22
CA LEU A 74 -0.29 -4.80 7.06
C LEU A 74 -1.37 -5.02 6.00
N VAL A 75 -1.16 -4.46 4.80
CA VAL A 75 -1.98 -4.75 3.62
C VAL A 75 -1.08 -5.53 2.65
N VAL A 76 -1.50 -6.75 2.30
CA VAL A 76 -0.79 -7.63 1.36
C VAL A 76 -1.62 -7.74 0.09
N LEU A 77 -0.97 -7.58 -1.06
CA LEU A 77 -1.58 -7.52 -2.38
C LEU A 77 -0.83 -8.42 -3.36
#